data_AF-A0A5D2QM50-F1
#
_entry.id   AF-A0A5D2QM50-F1
#
_cell.length_a   1.000
_cell.length_b   1.000
_cell.length_c   1.000
_cell.angle_alpha   90.00
_cell.angle_beta   90.00
_cell.angle_gamma   90.00
#
_symmetry.space_group_name_H-M   'P 1'
#
loop_
_entity.id
_entity.type
_entity.pdbx_description
1 polymer ?
#
loop_
_entity_poly.entity_id
_entity_poly.type
_entity_poly.pdbx_seq_one_letter_code
_entity_poly.pdbx_strand_id
1 'polypeptide(L)'
;VPTIAPPFHFVTPAKKITSPGDIRKFHDYPALFPLSKSCGLWVDQIPPVQQSSRYGNTSYRTWHERLTENVESLMLFFLPDDLKPSTVEIVPYFTERFGNSSRIDYGTGHETNFAAWNYHAVVARVFVKYLELMRKLQLIYCLEPAGSHGVWGLDDYHFLPFIFGSSQLIDHKYMKPKSIHNDDILDNFSSEYMYLSCIQFVKKVKKGPFAEHSPLLNDISEVPNWNKVNTGMLKMYKAEVLEKVPIMQHFLFGWLIKW
;
A
#
# COMPACT_ATOMS: atom_id res chain seq x y z
N VAL A 1 -12.06 -5.32 16.68
CA VAL A 1 -11.83 -6.66 16.06
C VAL A 1 -12.62 -7.68 16.87
N PRO A 2 -13.51 -8.49 16.27
CA PRO A 2 -14.11 -9.59 17.01
C PRO A 2 -12.97 -10.47 17.53
N THR A 3 -12.92 -10.64 18.85
CA THR A 3 -12.20 -11.76 19.44
C THR A 3 -12.82 -13.00 18.86
N ILE A 4 -12.08 -13.64 17.95
CA ILE A 4 -12.38 -14.98 17.49
C ILE A 4 -12.55 -15.79 18.79
N ALA A 5 -13.58 -16.62 18.92
CA ALA A 5 -13.77 -17.46 20.10
C ALA A 5 -13.35 -18.91 19.77
N PRO A 6 -12.67 -19.61 20.69
CA PRO A 6 -12.19 -20.97 20.47
C PRO A 6 -13.35 -21.98 20.26
N PRO A 7 -13.07 -23.16 19.65
CA PRO A 7 -11.75 -23.68 19.34
C PRO A 7 -11.15 -23.05 18.08
N PHE A 8 -9.96 -22.47 18.23
CA PHE A 8 -9.17 -22.06 17.10
C PHE A 8 -8.49 -23.29 16.51
N HIS A 9 -8.81 -23.63 15.28
CA HIS A 9 -8.06 -24.63 14.52
C HIS A 9 -6.80 -24.01 13.94
N PHE A 10 -5.93 -23.48 14.80
CA PHE A 10 -4.60 -23.05 14.40
C PHE A 10 -3.79 -24.30 14.03
N VAL A 11 -3.46 -24.40 12.74
CA VAL A 11 -2.56 -25.43 12.23
C VAL A 11 -1.15 -24.87 12.14
N THR A 12 -0.15 -25.67 12.54
CA THR A 12 1.26 -25.32 12.34
C THR A 12 1.51 -25.12 10.84
N PRO A 13 2.04 -23.96 10.41
CA PRO A 13 2.38 -23.74 9.01
C PRO A 13 3.37 -24.81 8.53
N ALA A 14 3.04 -25.46 7.42
CA ALA A 14 3.88 -26.50 6.82
C ALA A 14 4.46 -26.00 5.49
N LYS A 15 5.65 -26.48 5.13
CA LYS A 15 6.21 -26.25 3.79
C LYS A 15 5.31 -26.94 2.75
N LYS A 16 4.68 -26.16 1.89
CA LYS A 16 3.74 -26.63 0.85
C LYS A 16 4.29 -26.50 -0.58
N ILE A 17 5.37 -25.75 -0.77
CA ILE A 17 6.00 -25.55 -2.08
C ILE A 17 7.13 -26.57 -2.24
N THR A 18 6.91 -27.60 -3.06
CA THR A 18 7.87 -28.69 -3.29
C THR A 18 8.22 -28.90 -4.76
N SER A 19 7.49 -28.25 -5.67
CA SER A 19 7.65 -28.37 -7.11
C SER A 19 7.48 -27.03 -7.85
N PRO A 20 7.99 -26.89 -9.09
CA PRO A 20 7.66 -25.77 -9.96
C PRO A 20 6.15 -25.60 -10.22
N GLY A 21 5.36 -26.67 -10.05
CA GLY A 21 3.90 -26.63 -10.10
C GLY A 21 3.29 -25.96 -8.86
N ASP A 22 3.86 -26.19 -7.68
CA ASP A 22 3.44 -25.51 -6.44
C ASP A 22 3.85 -24.04 -6.43
N ILE A 23 5.00 -23.72 -7.04
CA ILE A 23 5.44 -22.34 -7.30
C ILE A 23 4.40 -21.63 -8.18
N ARG A 24 3.95 -22.27 -9.27
CA ARG A 24 2.87 -21.74 -10.11
C ARG A 24 1.56 -21.59 -9.33
N LYS A 25 1.09 -22.59 -8.60
CA LYS A 25 -0.12 -22.48 -7.74
C LYS A 25 -0.01 -21.38 -6.68
N PHE A 26 1.16 -21.19 -6.08
CA PHE A 26 1.42 -20.08 -5.17
C PHE A 26 1.36 -18.75 -5.92
N HIS A 27 1.98 -18.67 -7.10
CA HIS A 27 1.94 -17.46 -7.94
C HIS A 27 0.53 -17.11 -8.41
N ASP A 28 -0.23 -18.13 -8.79
CA ASP A 28 -1.58 -18.10 -9.33
C ASP A 28 -2.66 -18.12 -8.25
N TYR A 29 -2.32 -17.87 -6.97
CA TYR A 29 -3.30 -17.91 -5.88
C TYR A 29 -4.49 -16.99 -6.24
N PRO A 30 -5.67 -17.57 -6.50
CA PRO A 30 -6.58 -17.05 -7.53
C PRO A 30 -7.31 -15.76 -7.17
N ALA A 31 -7.41 -15.38 -5.89
CA ALA A 31 -8.36 -14.36 -5.46
C ALA A 31 -7.90 -12.90 -5.57
N LEU A 32 -6.59 -12.64 -5.74
CA LEU A 32 -6.01 -11.32 -5.44
C LEU A 32 -5.24 -10.69 -6.60
N PHE A 33 -4.60 -11.52 -7.43
CA PHE A 33 -3.81 -11.07 -8.58
C PHE A 33 -4.64 -10.57 -9.77
N PRO A 34 -5.77 -11.23 -10.13
CA PRO A 34 -6.58 -10.78 -11.26
C PRO A 34 -7.16 -9.39 -11.07
N LEU A 35 -7.57 -9.05 -9.85
CA LEU A 35 -8.20 -7.78 -9.52
C LEU A 35 -7.22 -6.61 -9.64
N SER A 36 -5.98 -6.78 -9.15
CA SER A 36 -4.91 -5.79 -9.35
C SER A 36 -4.51 -5.65 -10.82
N LYS A 37 -4.50 -6.76 -11.58
CA LYS A 37 -4.24 -6.75 -13.02
C LYS A 37 -5.31 -5.99 -13.80
N SER A 38 -6.60 -6.24 -13.53
CA SER A 38 -7.71 -5.51 -14.16
C SER A 38 -7.65 -4.02 -13.86
N CYS A 39 -7.42 -3.65 -12.60
CA CYS A 39 -7.24 -2.25 -12.20
C CYS A 39 -6.10 -1.57 -12.97
N GLY A 40 -4.96 -2.26 -13.13
CA GLY A 40 -3.80 -1.75 -13.88
C GLY A 40 -4.07 -1.56 -15.37
N LEU A 41 -4.82 -2.48 -16.00
CA LEU A 41 -5.25 -2.40 -17.41
C LEU A 41 -6.23 -1.24 -17.63
N TRP A 42 -7.12 -0.98 -16.68
CA TRP A 42 -8.03 0.16 -16.80
C TRP A 42 -7.31 1.50 -16.81
N VAL A 43 -6.15 1.61 -16.14
CA VAL A 43 -5.33 2.83 -16.24
C VAL A 43 -4.81 3.04 -17.66
N ASP A 44 -4.43 1.97 -18.36
CA ASP A 44 -3.96 2.07 -19.76
C ASP A 44 -5.11 2.41 -20.73
N GLN A 45 -6.33 1.99 -20.40
CA GLN A 45 -7.53 2.23 -21.20
C GLN A 45 -8.19 3.58 -20.94
N ILE A 46 -7.81 4.27 -19.87
CA ILE A 46 -8.40 5.54 -19.43
C ILE A 46 -7.25 6.56 -19.34
N PRO A 47 -6.76 7.07 -20.48
CA PRO A 47 -5.66 8.03 -20.47
C PRO A 47 -6.09 9.36 -19.81
N PRO A 48 -5.13 10.14 -19.30
CA PRO A 48 -5.42 11.45 -18.74
C PRO A 48 -5.97 12.39 -19.82
N VAL A 49 -7.02 13.14 -19.49
CA VAL A 49 -7.55 14.19 -20.38
C VAL A 49 -6.70 15.44 -20.31
N GLN A 50 -6.66 16.20 -21.41
CA GLN A 50 -6.08 17.53 -21.40
C GLN A 50 -6.93 18.46 -20.53
N GLN A 51 -6.32 19.09 -19.54
CA GLN A 51 -6.96 20.01 -18.62
C GLN A 51 -6.01 21.15 -18.25
N SER A 52 -6.56 22.26 -17.77
CA SER A 52 -5.78 23.40 -17.30
C SER A 52 -5.10 23.15 -15.95
N SER A 53 -5.71 22.32 -15.09
CA SER A 53 -5.16 21.99 -13.78
C SER A 53 -3.95 21.06 -13.88
N ARG A 54 -2.88 21.41 -13.15
CA ARG A 54 -1.67 20.58 -13.02
C ARG A 54 -1.85 19.36 -12.12
N TYR A 55 -2.81 19.39 -11.20
CA TYR A 55 -3.10 18.32 -10.25
C TYR A 55 -4.54 17.80 -10.44
N GLY A 56 -4.76 16.56 -10.03
CA GLY A 56 -6.06 15.92 -10.03
C GLY A 56 -6.65 15.80 -11.44
N ASN A 57 -6.15 14.86 -12.24
CA ASN A 57 -6.72 14.61 -13.56
C ASN A 57 -8.11 13.97 -13.45
N THR A 58 -9.11 14.58 -14.08
CA THR A 58 -10.51 14.14 -13.96
C THR A 58 -10.76 12.74 -14.53
N SER A 59 -9.89 12.21 -15.40
CA SER A 59 -9.94 10.80 -15.83
C SER A 59 -9.85 9.80 -14.68
N TYR A 60 -9.29 10.20 -13.53
CA TYR A 60 -9.32 9.38 -12.32
C TYR A 60 -10.74 9.01 -11.88
N ARG A 61 -11.70 9.92 -12.06
CA ARG A 61 -13.11 9.67 -11.71
C ARG A 61 -13.68 8.55 -12.57
N THR A 62 -13.39 8.56 -13.87
CA THR A 62 -13.80 7.49 -14.80
C THR A 62 -13.14 6.15 -14.43
N TRP A 63 -11.86 6.17 -14.04
CA TRP A 63 -11.19 4.95 -13.55
C TRP A 63 -11.82 4.42 -12.26
N HIS A 64 -12.11 5.31 -11.31
CA HIS A 64 -12.69 4.94 -10.03
C HIS A 64 -14.15 4.47 -10.18
N GLU A 65 -14.92 5.08 -11.06
CA GLU A 65 -16.28 4.66 -11.41
C GLU A 65 -16.27 3.23 -11.98
N ARG A 66 -15.38 2.95 -12.94
CA ARG A 66 -15.19 1.60 -13.49
C ARG A 66 -14.81 0.60 -12.40
N LEU A 67 -13.94 0.99 -11.46
CA LEU A 67 -13.63 0.16 -10.31
C LEU A 67 -14.89 -0.16 -9.48
N THR A 68 -15.67 0.84 -9.11
CA THR A 68 -16.87 0.66 -8.29
C THR A 68 -17.96 -0.17 -8.97
N GLU A 69 -18.11 -0.08 -10.29
CA GLU A 69 -19.07 -0.88 -11.06
C GLU A 69 -18.68 -2.36 -11.17
N ASN A 70 -17.38 -2.67 -11.12
CA ASN A 70 -16.87 -4.02 -11.42
C ASN A 70 -16.41 -4.79 -10.18
N VAL A 71 -16.06 -4.11 -9.09
CA VAL A 71 -15.42 -4.73 -7.92
C VAL A 71 -16.25 -5.84 -7.28
N GLU A 72 -17.56 -5.64 -7.13
CA GLU A 72 -18.42 -6.65 -6.48
C GLU A 72 -18.50 -7.92 -7.32
N SER A 73 -18.77 -7.78 -8.62
CA SER A 73 -18.79 -8.91 -9.57
C SER A 73 -17.46 -9.66 -9.58
N LEU A 74 -16.34 -8.93 -9.52
CA LEU A 74 -15.02 -9.55 -9.44
C LEU A 74 -14.83 -10.30 -8.12
N MET A 75 -15.24 -9.73 -6.98
CA MET A 75 -15.14 -10.41 -5.68
C MET A 75 -16.01 -11.67 -5.63
N LEU A 76 -17.25 -11.61 -6.13
CA LEU A 76 -18.16 -12.76 -6.18
C LEU A 76 -17.60 -13.93 -6.99
N PHE A 77 -16.75 -13.66 -7.98
CA PHE A 77 -16.08 -14.71 -8.76
C PHE A 77 -15.03 -15.47 -7.95
N PHE A 78 -14.41 -14.84 -6.95
CA PHE A 78 -13.33 -15.45 -6.16
C PHE A 78 -13.75 -15.93 -4.77
N LEU A 79 -14.84 -15.39 -4.23
CA LEU A 79 -15.33 -15.76 -2.91
C LEU A 79 -16.04 -17.13 -2.95
N PRO A 80 -15.74 -18.02 -1.99
CA PRO A 80 -16.59 -19.16 -1.66
C PRO A 80 -18.05 -18.73 -1.43
N ASP A 81 -19.01 -19.60 -1.78
CA ASP A 81 -20.44 -19.26 -1.72
C ASP A 81 -20.91 -18.81 -0.32
N ASP A 82 -20.36 -19.41 0.73
CA ASP A 82 -20.63 -19.06 2.13
C ASP A 82 -20.07 -17.69 2.53
N LEU A 83 -19.08 -17.17 1.80
CA LEU A 83 -18.47 -15.86 2.03
C LEU A 83 -19.00 -14.78 1.10
N LYS A 84 -19.78 -15.09 0.06
CA LYS A 84 -20.37 -14.08 -0.83
C LYS A 84 -21.19 -13.01 -0.11
N PRO A 85 -21.98 -13.30 0.95
CA PRO A 85 -22.68 -12.25 1.70
C PRO A 85 -21.76 -11.22 2.36
N SER A 86 -20.47 -11.51 2.53
CA SER A 86 -19.50 -10.56 3.10
C SER A 86 -19.15 -9.39 2.16
N THR A 87 -19.53 -9.45 0.87
CA THR A 87 -19.26 -8.37 -0.10
C THR A 87 -19.78 -7.01 0.37
N VAL A 88 -20.90 -6.98 1.10
CA VAL A 88 -21.47 -5.77 1.69
C VAL A 88 -20.47 -5.00 2.55
N GLU A 89 -19.55 -5.69 3.21
CA GLU A 89 -18.54 -5.09 4.08
C GLU A 89 -17.16 -5.03 3.40
N ILE A 90 -16.73 -6.06 2.68
CA ILE A 90 -15.38 -6.08 2.10
C ILE A 90 -15.22 -5.22 0.83
N VAL A 91 -16.30 -4.99 0.07
CA VAL A 91 -16.26 -4.14 -1.14
C VAL A 91 -15.94 -2.68 -0.78
N PRO A 92 -16.61 -2.06 0.22
CA PRO A 92 -16.26 -0.71 0.67
C PRO A 92 -14.79 -0.53 1.07
N TYR A 93 -14.22 -1.45 1.87
CA TYR A 93 -12.79 -1.38 2.22
C TYR A 93 -11.89 -1.46 0.97
N PHE A 94 -12.29 -2.26 -0.01
CA PHE A 94 -11.54 -2.43 -1.23
C PHE A 94 -11.58 -1.19 -2.13
N THR A 95 -12.74 -0.55 -2.26
CA THR A 95 -12.88 0.68 -3.07
C THR A 95 -12.17 1.85 -2.41
N GLU A 96 -12.36 2.03 -1.10
CA GLU A 96 -11.79 3.15 -0.33
C GLU A 96 -10.26 3.11 -0.21
N ARG A 97 -9.60 2.03 -0.62
CA ARG A 97 -8.14 1.94 -0.55
C ARG A 97 -7.42 2.66 -1.70
N PHE A 98 -8.11 3.09 -2.75
CA PHE A 98 -7.45 3.64 -3.94
C PHE A 98 -7.41 5.17 -3.99
N GLY A 99 -8.02 5.85 -3.03
CA GLY A 99 -8.12 7.31 -2.99
C GLY A 99 -9.57 7.78 -3.02
N ASN A 100 -9.79 9.09 -3.12
CA ASN A 100 -11.12 9.68 -3.21
C ASN A 100 -11.40 10.24 -4.60
N SER A 101 -12.45 9.77 -5.27
CA SER A 101 -12.79 10.19 -6.64
C SER A 101 -13.19 11.67 -6.75
N SER A 102 -13.90 12.19 -5.74
CA SER A 102 -14.36 13.58 -5.75
C SER A 102 -13.20 14.55 -5.60
N ARG A 103 -12.31 14.31 -4.63
CA ARG A 103 -11.14 15.13 -4.33
C ARG A 103 -9.95 14.85 -5.24
N ILE A 104 -9.92 13.68 -5.89
CA ILE A 104 -8.80 13.20 -6.72
C ILE A 104 -7.50 13.18 -5.91
N ASP A 105 -7.60 12.63 -4.70
CA ASP A 105 -6.50 12.54 -3.75
C ASP A 105 -6.29 11.11 -3.25
N TYR A 106 -5.11 10.85 -2.70
CA TYR A 106 -4.75 9.60 -2.05
C TYR A 106 -3.79 9.87 -0.89
N GLY A 107 -3.81 9.03 0.13
CA GLY A 107 -2.94 9.17 1.30
C GLY A 107 -3.01 7.98 2.25
N THR A 108 -2.45 8.14 3.44
CA THR A 108 -2.26 7.07 4.43
C THR A 108 -3.56 6.50 4.98
N GLY A 109 -4.67 7.26 4.98
CA GLY A 109 -5.99 6.74 5.34
C GLY A 109 -6.50 5.68 4.35
N HIS A 110 -6.33 5.94 3.06
CA HIS A 110 -6.64 4.97 2.00
C HIS A 110 -5.73 3.74 2.08
N GLU A 111 -4.44 3.95 2.34
CA GLU A 111 -3.51 2.86 2.61
C GLU A 111 -3.92 1.99 3.82
N THR A 112 -4.49 2.61 4.85
CA THR A 112 -5.02 1.90 6.03
C THR A 112 -6.20 1.01 5.66
N ASN A 113 -7.08 1.46 4.74
CA ASN A 113 -8.16 0.62 4.19
C ASN A 113 -7.61 -0.61 3.43
N PHE A 114 -6.47 -0.48 2.73
CA PHE A 114 -5.80 -1.67 2.15
C PHE A 114 -5.40 -2.67 3.24
N ALA A 115 -4.76 -2.19 4.31
CA ALA A 115 -4.30 -3.05 5.40
C ALA A 115 -5.48 -3.74 6.12
N ALA A 116 -6.58 -3.01 6.31
CA ALA A 116 -7.82 -3.54 6.84
C ALA A 116 -8.39 -4.66 5.97
N TRP A 117 -8.42 -4.46 4.65
CA TRP A 117 -8.93 -5.46 3.70
C TRP A 117 -8.01 -6.69 3.59
N ASN A 118 -6.69 -6.53 3.74
CA ASN A 118 -5.70 -7.61 3.64
C ASN A 118 -5.01 -7.92 4.98
N TYR A 119 -5.81 -8.34 5.97
CA TYR A 119 -5.33 -8.64 7.31
C TYR A 119 -4.38 -9.88 7.39
N HIS A 120 -4.46 -10.81 6.42
CA HIS A 120 -3.77 -12.12 6.49
C HIS A 120 -2.33 -12.15 5.93
N ALA A 121 -1.57 -11.06 6.11
CA ALA A 121 -0.11 -11.06 5.97
C ALA A 121 0.49 -11.42 4.58
N VAL A 122 -0.28 -11.33 3.47
CA VAL A 122 0.30 -11.46 2.11
C VAL A 122 0.96 -10.15 1.64
N VAL A 123 1.73 -9.54 2.54
CA VAL A 123 2.37 -8.23 2.37
C VAL A 123 3.40 -8.27 1.23
N ALA A 124 4.29 -9.26 1.22
CA ALA A 124 5.41 -9.32 0.27
C ALA A 124 5.00 -9.43 -1.21
N ARG A 125 3.74 -9.78 -1.51
CA ARG A 125 3.26 -9.91 -2.90
C ARG A 125 2.10 -9.00 -3.24
N VAL A 126 1.04 -9.01 -2.42
CA VAL A 126 -0.14 -8.21 -2.72
C VAL A 126 0.14 -6.73 -2.49
N PHE A 127 0.79 -6.39 -1.37
CA PHE A 127 1.06 -4.99 -1.07
C PHE A 127 2.04 -4.38 -2.08
N VAL A 128 3.01 -5.17 -2.59
CA VAL A 128 3.90 -4.73 -3.68
C VAL A 128 3.10 -4.39 -4.96
N LYS A 129 2.16 -5.27 -5.38
CA LYS A 129 1.32 -5.00 -6.56
C LYS A 129 0.34 -3.85 -6.36
N TYR A 130 -0.17 -3.70 -5.14
CA TYR A 130 -0.94 -2.53 -4.76
C TYR A 130 -0.11 -1.25 -4.87
N LEU A 131 1.12 -1.24 -4.33
CA LEU A 131 2.01 -0.08 -4.37
C LEU A 131 2.42 0.29 -5.81
N GLU A 132 2.71 -0.71 -6.66
CA GLU A 132 2.95 -0.49 -8.10
C GLU A 132 1.75 0.19 -8.78
N LEU A 133 0.54 -0.31 -8.52
CA LEU A 133 -0.68 0.27 -9.07
C LEU A 133 -0.92 1.70 -8.52
N MET A 134 -0.72 1.92 -7.23
CA MET A 134 -0.87 3.25 -6.63
C MET A 134 0.10 4.26 -7.21
N ARG A 135 1.39 3.89 -7.37
CA ARG A 135 2.39 4.75 -8.04
C ARG A 135 1.98 5.07 -9.48
N LYS A 136 1.41 4.10 -10.21
CA LYS A 136 0.90 4.32 -11.56
C LYS A 136 -0.27 5.33 -11.55
N LEU A 137 -1.23 5.18 -10.64
CA LEU A 137 -2.37 6.10 -10.50
C LEU A 137 -1.92 7.52 -10.11
N GLN A 138 -1.02 7.63 -9.12
CA GLN A 138 -0.46 8.91 -8.65
C GLN A 138 0.22 9.67 -9.79
N LEU A 139 1.02 8.98 -10.61
CA LEU A 139 1.74 9.60 -11.72
C LEU A 139 0.86 9.92 -12.93
N ILE A 140 -0.03 9.00 -13.33
CA ILE A 140 -0.84 9.16 -14.54
C ILE A 140 -1.96 10.17 -14.33
N TYR A 141 -2.59 10.16 -13.14
CA TYR A 141 -3.69 11.06 -12.83
C TYR A 141 -3.28 12.26 -11.97
N CYS A 142 -1.99 12.42 -11.65
CA CYS A 142 -1.48 13.51 -10.83
C CYS A 142 -2.28 13.69 -9.53
N LEU A 143 -2.55 12.59 -8.81
CA LEU A 143 -3.36 12.61 -7.59
C LEU A 143 -2.77 13.60 -6.57
N GLU A 144 -3.62 14.25 -5.79
CA GLU A 144 -3.15 15.10 -4.71
C GLU A 144 -2.83 14.26 -3.45
N PRO A 145 -1.79 14.59 -2.68
CA PRO A 145 -1.51 13.88 -1.44
C PRO A 145 -2.45 14.32 -0.32
N ALA A 146 -3.33 13.41 0.10
CA ALA A 146 -4.36 13.60 1.11
C ALA A 146 -3.77 13.58 2.52
N GLY A 147 -4.02 14.63 3.31
CA GLY A 147 -3.51 14.72 4.68
C GLY A 147 -1.99 14.85 4.75
N SER A 148 -1.35 15.34 3.68
CA SER A 148 0.10 15.57 3.64
C SER A 148 0.51 16.61 4.69
N HIS A 149 1.62 16.32 5.37
CA HIS A 149 2.32 17.28 6.24
C HIS A 149 3.39 18.06 5.44
N GLY A 150 3.32 18.05 4.11
CA GLY A 150 4.33 18.61 3.22
C GLY A 150 5.69 17.94 3.46
N VAL A 151 6.75 18.76 3.51
CA VAL A 151 8.13 18.30 3.75
C VAL A 151 8.34 17.66 5.12
N TRP A 152 7.43 17.85 6.06
CA TRP A 152 7.49 17.26 7.42
C TRP A 152 6.82 15.89 7.50
N GLY A 153 6.14 15.45 6.44
CA GLY A 153 5.61 14.09 6.33
C GLY A 153 6.72 13.08 6.06
N LEU A 154 6.42 11.81 6.34
CA LEU A 154 7.33 10.70 5.98
C LEU A 154 7.49 10.59 4.46
N ASP A 155 6.36 10.61 3.75
CA ASP A 155 6.21 10.58 2.31
C ASP A 155 4.88 11.25 1.96
N ASP A 156 4.70 11.64 0.71
CA ASP A 156 3.48 12.35 0.28
C ASP A 156 2.24 11.46 0.39
N TYR A 157 2.38 10.15 0.17
CA TYR A 157 1.25 9.24 0.01
C TYR A 157 1.26 8.03 0.95
N HIS A 158 2.45 7.54 1.31
CA HIS A 158 2.61 6.20 1.87
C HIS A 158 3.32 6.17 3.22
N PHE A 159 2.94 5.21 4.06
CA PHE A 159 3.61 4.96 5.34
C PHE A 159 3.94 3.47 5.50
N LEU A 160 2.96 2.60 5.27
CA LEU A 160 3.11 1.15 5.43
C LEU A 160 4.29 0.53 4.66
N PRO A 161 4.67 0.99 3.44
CA PRO A 161 5.81 0.41 2.75
C PRO A 161 7.13 0.60 3.51
N PHE A 162 7.26 1.70 4.27
CA PHE A 162 8.42 1.96 5.10
C PHE A 162 8.42 1.09 6.37
N ILE A 163 7.25 0.78 6.94
CA ILE A 163 7.14 -0.19 8.05
C ILE A 163 7.52 -1.58 7.55
N PHE A 164 6.88 -2.06 6.49
CA PHE A 164 7.14 -3.40 5.95
C PHE A 164 8.58 -3.52 5.44
N GLY A 165 9.06 -2.53 4.70
CA GLY A 165 10.41 -2.51 4.16
C GLY A 165 11.49 -2.44 5.25
N SER A 166 11.30 -1.67 6.32
CA SER A 166 12.25 -1.65 7.42
C SER A 166 12.28 -2.99 8.16
N SER A 167 11.13 -3.69 8.25
CA SER A 167 11.06 -5.05 8.81
C SER A 167 11.84 -6.06 7.96
N GLN A 168 11.79 -5.96 6.62
CA GLN A 168 12.59 -6.82 5.72
C GLN A 168 14.11 -6.68 5.94
N LEU A 169 14.56 -5.52 6.46
CA LEU A 169 15.96 -5.17 6.62
C LEU A 169 16.48 -5.36 8.06
N ILE A 170 15.64 -5.83 8.99
CA ILE A 170 16.07 -6.15 10.36
C ILE A 170 17.20 -7.20 10.30
N ASP A 171 18.26 -6.94 11.07
CA ASP A 171 19.48 -7.75 11.15
C ASP A 171 20.23 -7.97 9.82
N HIS A 172 19.92 -7.16 8.79
CA HIS A 172 20.63 -7.24 7.51
C HIS A 172 22.13 -6.94 7.72
N LYS A 173 22.97 -7.84 7.20
CA LYS A 173 24.41 -7.87 7.47
C LYS A 173 25.12 -6.59 7.01
N TYR A 174 24.79 -6.14 5.80
CA TYR A 174 25.51 -5.05 5.12
C TYR A 174 24.73 -3.74 5.05
N MET A 175 23.51 -3.77 4.50
CA MET A 175 22.65 -2.58 4.40
C MET A 175 22.18 -2.08 5.76
N LYS A 176 22.44 -0.80 6.04
CA LYS A 176 22.01 -0.06 7.24
C LYS A 176 21.06 1.06 6.84
N PRO A 177 20.34 1.72 7.77
CA PRO A 177 19.46 2.85 7.43
C PRO A 177 20.15 3.93 6.58
N LYS A 178 21.41 4.26 6.87
CA LYS A 178 22.21 5.23 6.10
C LYS A 178 22.50 4.82 4.66
N SER A 179 22.36 3.53 4.33
CA SER A 179 22.58 3.01 2.96
C SER A 179 21.60 3.58 1.94
N ILE A 180 20.49 4.19 2.37
CA ILE A 180 19.52 4.85 1.47
C ILE A 180 20.13 6.01 0.66
N HIS A 181 21.28 6.54 1.10
CA HIS A 181 22.00 7.60 0.41
C HIS A 181 22.97 7.09 -0.66
N ASN A 182 23.23 5.79 -0.69
CA ASN A 182 24.12 5.17 -1.68
C ASN A 182 23.30 4.76 -2.91
N ASP A 183 23.52 5.44 -4.03
CA ASP A 183 22.76 5.19 -5.25
C ASP A 183 23.06 3.80 -5.86
N ASP A 184 24.27 3.27 -5.75
CA ASP A 184 24.57 1.89 -6.17
C ASP A 184 23.73 0.86 -5.40
N ILE A 185 23.54 1.07 -4.09
CA ILE A 185 22.68 0.19 -3.28
C ILE A 185 21.22 0.30 -3.74
N LEU A 186 20.74 1.52 -4.02
CA LEU A 186 19.37 1.69 -4.49
C LEU A 186 19.17 1.03 -5.87
N ASP A 187 20.10 1.22 -6.79
CA ASP A 187 19.98 0.70 -8.15
C ASP A 187 20.03 -0.83 -8.20
N ASN A 188 20.80 -1.46 -7.31
CA ASN A 188 20.93 -2.92 -7.28
C ASN A 188 19.86 -3.62 -6.42
N PHE A 189 19.34 -2.97 -5.36
CA PHE A 189 18.52 -3.67 -4.35
C PHE A 189 17.10 -3.11 -4.16
N SER A 190 16.73 -2.03 -4.84
CA SER A 190 15.37 -1.44 -4.78
C SER A 190 14.26 -2.37 -5.27
N SER A 191 14.56 -3.33 -6.15
CA SER A 191 13.60 -4.35 -6.58
C SER A 191 13.37 -5.45 -5.54
N GLU A 192 14.27 -5.61 -4.58
CA GLU A 192 14.22 -6.66 -3.56
C GLU A 192 13.63 -6.16 -2.23
N TYR A 193 13.95 -4.91 -1.85
CA TYR A 193 13.55 -4.34 -0.57
C TYR A 193 12.60 -3.16 -0.74
N MET A 194 11.43 -3.26 -0.13
CA MET A 194 10.35 -2.28 -0.27
C MET A 194 10.74 -0.88 0.22
N TYR A 195 11.52 -0.80 1.30
CA TYR A 195 12.01 0.49 1.82
C TYR A 195 12.87 1.19 0.77
N LEU A 196 13.83 0.45 0.18
CA LEU A 196 14.73 0.97 -0.84
C LEU A 196 13.97 1.33 -2.13
N SER A 197 12.97 0.52 -2.50
CA SER A 197 12.05 0.84 -3.60
C SER A 197 11.35 2.19 -3.39
N CYS A 198 10.90 2.48 -2.18
CA CYS A 198 10.28 3.76 -1.85
C CYS A 198 11.28 4.92 -1.91
N ILE A 199 12.49 4.76 -1.37
CA ILE A 199 13.52 5.79 -1.46
C ILE A 199 13.87 6.10 -2.92
N GLN A 200 14.07 5.06 -3.74
CA GLN A 200 14.38 5.24 -5.17
C GLN A 200 13.23 5.96 -5.89
N PHE A 201 11.98 5.62 -5.58
CA PHE A 201 10.82 6.32 -6.12
C PHE A 201 10.81 7.80 -5.71
N VAL A 202 11.00 8.12 -4.43
CA VAL A 202 11.06 9.49 -3.92
C VAL A 202 12.15 10.31 -4.62
N LYS A 203 13.38 9.78 -4.70
CA LYS A 203 14.51 10.43 -5.40
C LYS A 203 14.25 10.65 -6.89
N LYS A 204 13.45 9.78 -7.52
CA LYS A 204 13.09 9.91 -8.94
C LYS A 204 12.09 11.05 -9.16
N VAL A 205 11.06 11.14 -8.31
CA VAL A 205 9.93 12.08 -8.49
C VAL A 205 10.21 13.46 -7.92
N LYS A 206 10.90 13.57 -6.78
CA LYS A 206 11.28 14.85 -6.16
C LYS A 206 12.65 15.30 -6.70
N LYS A 207 12.81 16.60 -6.91
CA LYS A 207 14.06 17.22 -7.39
C LYS A 207 14.75 17.96 -6.26
N GLY A 208 16.07 18.01 -6.32
CA GLY A 208 16.93 18.66 -5.32
C GLY A 208 17.55 17.67 -4.33
N PRO A 209 18.31 18.16 -3.35
CA PRO A 209 18.93 17.33 -2.31
C PRO A 209 17.89 16.58 -1.47
N PHE A 210 18.16 15.31 -1.20
CA PHE A 210 17.23 14.44 -0.46
C PHE A 210 16.86 14.99 0.92
N ALA A 211 17.83 15.57 1.63
CA ALA A 211 17.63 16.19 2.93
C ALA A 211 16.70 17.42 2.90
N GLU A 212 16.55 18.08 1.75
CA GLU A 212 15.68 19.27 1.62
C GLU A 212 14.23 18.90 1.33
N HIS A 213 14.00 17.94 0.43
CA HIS A 213 12.64 17.56 0.04
C HIS A 213 12.06 16.39 0.86
N SER A 214 12.89 15.69 1.63
CA SER A 214 12.51 14.55 2.48
C SER A 214 13.34 14.50 3.78
N PRO A 215 13.34 15.60 4.57
CA PRO A 215 14.16 15.72 5.78
C PRO A 215 13.86 14.61 6.80
N LEU A 216 12.60 14.20 6.98
CA LEU A 216 12.27 13.17 7.96
C LEU A 216 12.84 11.79 7.61
N LEU A 217 12.79 11.40 6.33
CA LEU A 217 13.46 10.17 5.85
C LEU A 217 14.98 10.29 5.96
N ASN A 218 15.53 11.48 5.71
CA ASN A 218 16.94 11.75 5.87
C ASN A 218 17.38 11.58 7.34
N ASP A 219 16.64 12.13 8.29
CA ASP A 219 16.96 12.01 9.71
C ASP A 219 16.81 10.57 10.22
N ILE A 220 15.80 9.85 9.75
CA ILE A 220 15.61 8.42 10.05
C ILE A 220 16.81 7.59 9.57
N SER A 221 17.48 7.99 8.50
CA SER A 221 18.65 7.28 7.98
C SER A 221 19.85 7.27 8.95
N GLU A 222 19.89 8.21 9.91
CA GLU A 222 20.92 8.28 10.94
C GLU A 222 20.61 7.39 12.16
N VAL A 223 19.44 6.73 12.20
CA VAL A 223 19.11 5.72 13.20
C VAL A 223 20.05 4.52 13.02
N PRO A 224 20.64 3.94 14.09
CA PRO A 224 21.77 3.02 13.96
C PRO A 224 21.43 1.65 13.36
N ASN A 225 20.16 1.22 13.41
CA ASN A 225 19.74 -0.07 12.86
C ASN A 225 18.26 -0.11 12.48
N TRP A 226 17.92 -1.04 11.58
CA TRP A 226 16.57 -1.21 11.05
C TRP A 226 15.53 -1.65 12.09
N ASN A 227 15.93 -2.36 13.16
CA ASN A 227 15.01 -2.71 14.25
C ASN A 227 14.50 -1.45 14.98
N LYS A 228 15.39 -0.49 15.26
CA LYS A 228 15.01 0.81 15.82
C LYS A 228 14.19 1.63 14.82
N VAL A 229 14.55 1.64 13.54
CA VAL A 229 13.75 2.31 12.49
C VAL A 229 12.34 1.73 12.48
N ASN A 230 12.18 0.41 12.39
CA ASN A 230 10.88 -0.25 12.34
C ASN A 230 10.05 0.03 13.59
N THR A 231 10.64 -0.09 14.77
CA THR A 231 10.00 0.25 16.05
C THR A 231 9.54 1.71 16.07
N GLY A 232 10.37 2.64 15.61
CA GLY A 232 10.03 4.06 15.49
C GLY A 232 8.90 4.31 14.51
N MET A 233 8.94 3.67 13.34
CA MET A 233 7.91 3.76 12.31
C MET A 233 6.56 3.25 12.80
N LEU A 234 6.52 2.15 13.55
CA LEU A 234 5.27 1.65 14.15
C LEU A 234 4.66 2.65 15.14
N LYS A 235 5.49 3.28 15.99
CA LYS A 235 5.03 4.31 16.92
C LYS A 235 4.52 5.55 16.19
N MET A 236 5.26 5.99 15.17
CA MET A 236 4.90 7.15 14.37
C MET A 236 3.65 6.88 13.53
N TYR A 237 3.46 5.67 12.98
CA TYR A 237 2.21 5.30 12.28
C TYR A 237 1.00 5.37 13.20
N LYS A 238 1.15 4.87 14.43
CA LYS A 238 0.09 4.99 15.44
C LYS A 238 -0.25 6.47 15.70
N ALA A 239 0.74 7.29 16.01
CA ALA A 239 0.52 8.69 16.38
C ALA A 239 0.08 9.59 15.21
N GLU A 240 0.67 9.41 14.03
CA GLU A 240 0.50 10.29 12.87
C GLU A 240 -0.52 9.79 11.83
N VAL A 241 -1.02 8.56 11.98
CA VAL A 241 -2.08 8.01 11.13
C VAL A 241 -3.27 7.57 11.97
N LEU A 242 -3.10 6.56 12.82
CA LEU A 242 -4.22 5.90 13.53
C LEU A 242 -4.86 6.77 14.64
N GLU A 243 -4.11 7.72 15.21
CA GLU A 243 -4.62 8.65 16.23
C GLU A 243 -4.99 10.02 15.66
N LYS A 244 -4.86 10.23 14.35
CA LYS A 244 -5.22 11.50 13.69
C LYS A 244 -6.65 11.45 13.17
N VAL A 245 -7.53 12.25 13.79
CA VAL A 245 -8.93 12.39 13.37
C VAL A 245 -9.08 12.75 11.89
N PRO A 246 -8.33 13.72 11.30
CA PRO A 246 -8.49 14.06 9.89
C PRO A 246 -8.27 12.89 8.92
N ILE A 247 -7.50 11.89 9.35
CA ILE A 247 -7.19 10.68 8.57
C ILE A 247 -8.22 9.59 8.88
N MET A 248 -8.40 9.26 10.16
CA MET A 248 -9.23 8.12 10.58
C MET A 248 -10.74 8.38 10.54
N GLN A 249 -11.18 9.64 10.39
CA GLN A 249 -12.60 9.95 10.18
C GLN A 249 -13.20 9.29 8.93
N HIS A 250 -12.35 8.88 7.98
CA HIS A 250 -12.75 8.19 6.75
C HIS A 250 -12.59 6.67 6.83
N PHE A 251 -12.14 6.14 7.96
CA PHE A 251 -11.97 4.70 8.14
C PHE A 251 -13.32 4.03 8.40
N LEU A 252 -13.55 2.89 7.74
CA LEU A 252 -14.83 2.18 7.81
C LEU A 252 -14.87 1.20 8.98
N PHE A 253 -16.04 1.07 9.59
CA PHE A 253 -16.30 0.08 10.63
C PHE A 253 -17.54 -0.73 10.27
N GLY A 254 -17.53 -1.99 10.67
CA GLY A 254 -18.55 -2.98 10.37
C GLY A 254 -18.47 -4.17 11.31
N TRP A 255 -18.91 -5.34 10.84
CA TRP A 255 -18.88 -6.55 11.63
C TRP A 255 -17.47 -7.15 11.75
N LEU A 256 -16.70 -7.14 10.65
CA LEU A 256 -15.30 -7.57 10.60
C LEU A 256 -14.40 -6.64 11.43
N ILE A 257 -14.60 -5.32 11.30
CA ILE A 257 -13.88 -4.31 12.09
C ILE A 257 -14.85 -3.48 12.90
N LYS A 258 -15.12 -3.96 14.12
CA LYS A 258 -15.99 -3.29 15.09
C LYS A 258 -15.44 -1.94 15.55
N TRP A 259 -16.36 -0.98 15.76
CA TRP A 259 -16.13 0.28 16.47
C TRP A 259 -15.72 0.05 17.93
#